data_AF-A0A7C0ZWJ7-F1
#
_entry.id   AF-A0A7C0ZWJ7-F1
#
_cell.length_a   1.000
_cell.length_b   1.000
_cell.length_c   1.000
_cell.angle_alpha   90.00
_cell.angle_beta   90.00
_cell.angle_gamma   90.00
#
_symmetry.space_group_name_H-M   'P 1'
#
loop_
_entity.id
_entity.type
_entity.pdbx_description
1 polymer ?
#
loop_
_entity_poly.entity_id
_entity_poly.type
_entity_poly.pdbx_seq_one_letter_code
_entity_poly.pdbx_strand_id
1 'polypeptide(L)' 'MNTDIASLVAREILDSRGNPTIEVECALACGVTGR' A
#
# COMPACT_ATOMS: atom_id res chain seq x y z
N MET A 1 -16.90 -5.69 -11.61
CA MET A 1 -16.16 -4.90 -10.60
C MET A 1 -14.82 -4.56 -11.22
N ASN A 2 -14.47 -3.27 -11.38
CA ASN A 2 -13.21 -2.88 -12.01
C ASN A 2 -12.06 -3.01 -11.01
N THR A 3 -11.08 -3.88 -11.27
CA THR A 3 -9.94 -4.14 -10.39
C THR A 3 -8.65 -3.48 -10.86
N ASP A 4 -8.72 -2.53 -11.80
CA ASP A 4 -7.56 -1.74 -12.20
C ASP A 4 -6.98 -0.96 -11.00
N ILE A 5 -5.65 -0.84 -10.95
CA ILE A 5 -4.97 -0.04 -9.92
C ILE A 5 -5.24 1.44 -10.19
N ALA A 6 -5.74 2.15 -9.19
CA ALA A 6 -5.97 3.58 -9.24
C ALA A 6 -4.77 4.37 -8.68
N SER A 7 -4.19 3.92 -7.57
CA SER A 7 -3.01 4.57 -6.97
C SER A 7 -2.21 3.62 -6.07
N LEU A 8 -0.91 3.90 -5.97
CA LEU A 8 0.01 3.28 -5.02
C LEU A 8 0.70 4.39 -4.20
N VAL A 9 0.66 4.28 -2.88
CA VAL A 9 1.33 5.21 -1.96
C VAL A 9 2.28 4.43 -1.07
N ALA A 10 3.58 4.69 -1.20
CA ALA A 10 4.61 4.04 -0.39
C ALA A 10 5.10 4.97 0.73
N ARG A 11 5.49 4.37 1.87
CA ARG A 11 6.15 5.05 2.99
C ARG A 11 7.17 4.14 3.65
N GLU A 12 8.22 4.74 4.20
CA GLU A 12 9.15 4.03 5.08
C GLU A 12 8.50 3.84 6.46
N ILE A 13 8.62 2.63 7.01
CA ILE A 13 8.24 2.27 8.38
C ILE A 13 9.36 1.46 9.02
N LEU A 14 9.28 1.20 10.33
CA LEU A 14 10.22 0.31 11.02
C LEU A 14 9.61 -1.09 11.19
N ASP A 15 10.42 -2.13 10.94
CA ASP A 15 10.04 -3.51 11.24
C ASP A 15 10.12 -3.82 12.75
N SER A 16 9.82 -5.07 13.13
CA SER A 16 9.90 -5.50 14.54
C SER A 16 11.32 -5.53 15.13
N ARG A 17 12.35 -5.37 14.29
CA ARG A 17 13.77 -5.30 14.66
C ARG A 17 14.30 -3.86 14.62
N GLY A 18 13.45 -2.87 14.31
CA GLY A 18 13.82 -1.46 14.20
C GLY A 18 14.54 -1.10 12.90
N ASN A 19 14.55 -1.98 11.89
CA ASN A 19 15.14 -1.66 10.59
C ASN A 19 14.13 -0.95 9.68
N PRO A 20 14.56 0.03 8.87
CA PRO A 20 13.71 0.60 7.83
C PRO A 20 13.20 -0.46 6.84
N THR A 21 11.90 -0.42 6.57
CA THR A 21 11.21 -1.22 5.54
C THR A 21 10.14 -0.37 4.86
N ILE A 22 9.53 -0.88 3.80
CA ILE A 22 8.52 -0.16 3.01
C ILE A 22 7.14 -0.74 3.30
N GLU A 23 6.16 0.14 3.54
CA GLU A 23 4.74 -0.17 3.50
C GLU A 23 4.10 0.51 2.29
N VAL A 24 3.17 -0.18 1.62
CA VAL A 24 2.48 0.34 0.42
C VAL A 24 0.98 0.21 0.59
N GLU A 25 0.28 1.30 0.35
CA GLU A 25 -1.18 1.31 0.23
C GLU A 25 -1.57 1.28 -1.25
N CYS A 26 -2.43 0.33 -1.63
CA CYS A 26 -2.96 0.17 -2.98
C CYS A 26 -4.46 0.44 -2.99
N ALA A 27 -4.89 1.38 -3.84
CA ALA A 27 -6.30 1.64 -4.11
C ALA A 27 -6.67 1.14 -5.50
N LEU A 28 -7.78 0.41 -5.61
CA LEU A 28 -8.35 -0.06 -6.87
C LEU A 28 -9.44 0.90 -7.36
N ALA A 29 -9.70 0.92 -8.68
CA ALA A 29 -10.75 1.71 -9.29
C ALA A 29 -12.17 1.38 -8.77
N CYS A 30 -12.38 0.20 -8.19
CA CYS A 30 -13.62 -0.18 -7.49
C CYS A 30 -13.75 0.35 -6.06
N GLY A 31 -12.78 1.14 -5.57
CA GLY A 31 -12.79 1.73 -4.23
C GLY A 31 -12.26 0.81 -3.12
N VAL A 32 -11.80 -0.40 -3.45
CA VAL A 32 -11.14 -1.29 -2.48
C VAL A 32 -9.72 -0.79 -2.21
N THR A 33 -9.31 -0.81 -0.94
CA THR A 33 -7.96 -0.47 -0.49
C THR A 33 -7.29 -1.64 0.22
N GLY A 34 -6.02 -1.88 -0.06
CA GLY A 34 -5.16 -2.86 0.63
C GLY A 34 -3.85 -2.23 1.10
N ARG A 35 -3.27 -2.77 2.17
CA ARG A 35 -2.02 -2.30 2.78
C ARG A 35 -1.19 -3.49 3.25
#